data_AF-A0A133S0N6-F1
#
_entry.id   AF-A0A133S0N6-F1
#
_cell.length_a   1.000
_cell.length_b   1.000
_cell.length_c   1.000
_cell.angle_alpha   90.00
_cell.angle_beta   90.00
_cell.angle_gamma   90.00
#
_symmetry.space_group_name_H-M   'P 1'
#
loop_
_entity.id
_entity.type
_entity.pdbx_description
1 polymer ?
#
loop_
_entity_poly.entity_id
_entity_poly.type
_entity_poly.pdbx_seq_one_letter_code
_entity_poly.pdbx_strand_id
1 'polypeptide(L)' 'EYKQTVYIRTNEKIQNWNHAYQELASAYMQVEFLPVFDSLIDQEGQLKKEYTTDGLHLSVTGYQVLTKALKDYLF' A
#
# COMPACT_ATOMS: atom_id res chain seq x y z
N GLU A 1 16.99 5.34 4.61
CA GLU A 1 16.74 6.59 5.37
C GLU A 1 15.65 6.49 6.44
N TYR A 2 14.57 5.71 6.27
CA TYR A 2 13.43 5.78 7.20
C TYR A 2 13.27 4.60 8.17
N LYS A 3 14.24 3.67 8.25
CA LYS A 3 14.13 2.47 9.11
C LYS A 3 13.87 2.79 10.59
N GLN A 4 14.18 4.00 11.07
CA GLN A 4 13.92 4.40 12.46
C GLN A 4 12.53 4.99 12.72
N THR A 5 11.80 5.49 11.71
CA THR A 5 10.45 6.06 11.87
C THR A 5 9.34 5.01 11.81
N VAL A 6 9.58 3.88 11.13
CA VAL A 6 8.57 2.81 10.94
C VAL A 6 8.55 1.75 12.04
N TYR A 7 9.48 1.80 13.00
CA TYR A 7 9.58 0.95 14.20
C TYR A 7 9.36 -0.55 13.89
N ILE A 8 8.22 -1.13 14.31
CA ILE A 8 7.90 -2.57 14.17
C ILE A 8 7.23 -2.95 12.85
N ARG A 9 6.95 -1.97 11.97
CA ARG A 9 6.24 -2.15 10.71
C ARG A 9 7.23 -2.57 9.63
N THR A 10 7.03 -3.76 9.07
CA THR A 10 7.80 -4.27 7.95
C THR A 10 6.84 -4.57 6.80
N ASN A 11 7.32 -4.41 5.57
CA ASN A 11 6.51 -4.70 4.38
C ASN A 11 6.10 -6.17 4.29
N GLU A 12 6.94 -7.09 4.80
CA GLU A 12 6.58 -8.49 4.96
C GLU A 12 5.32 -8.68 5.85
N LYS A 13 5.25 -8.01 7.01
CA LYS A 13 4.06 -8.08 7.87
C LYS A 13 2.85 -7.46 7.19
N ILE A 14 3.02 -6.34 6.47
CA ILE A 14 1.95 -5.70 5.73
C ILE A 14 1.42 -6.63 4.63
N GLN A 15 2.30 -7.30 3.88
CA GLN A 15 1.92 -8.25 2.85
C GLN A 15 1.17 -9.47 3.42
N ASN A 16 1.62 -10.00 4.56
CA ASN A 16 0.90 -11.07 5.26
C ASN A 16 -0.52 -10.64 5.67
N TRP A 17 -0.69 -9.39 6.11
CA TRP A 17 -2.01 -8.84 6.45
C TRP A 17 -2.86 -8.58 5.21
N ASN A 18 -2.27 -8.06 4.13
CA ASN A 18 -2.95 -7.88 2.85
C ASN A 18 -3.48 -9.21 2.30
N HIS A 19 -2.72 -10.30 2.45
CA HIS A 19 -3.19 -11.63 2.10
C HIS A 19 -4.41 -12.05 2.92
N ALA A 20 -4.37 -11.87 4.24
CA ALA A 20 -5.52 -12.14 5.11
C ALA A 20 -6.73 -11.26 4.77
N TYR A 21 -6.51 -10.00 4.34
CA TYR A 21 -7.59 -9.09 3.92
C TYR A 21 -8.21 -9.56 2.60
N GLN A 22 -7.40 -10.04 1.65
CA GLN A 22 -7.86 -10.61 0.40
C GLN A 22 -8.67 -11.89 0.64
N GLU A 23 -8.18 -12.80 1.50
CA GLU A 23 -8.91 -14.00 1.91
C GLU A 23 -10.25 -13.63 2.55
N LEU A 24 -10.26 -12.66 3.47
CA LEU A 24 -11.48 -12.20 4.12
C LEU A 24 -12.48 -11.63 3.11
N ALA A 25 -12.03 -10.78 2.18
CA ALA A 25 -12.90 -10.20 1.16
C ALA A 25 -13.52 -11.29 0.28
N SER A 26 -12.76 -12.34 -0.07
CA SER A 26 -13.25 -13.45 -0.90
C SER A 26 -14.45 -14.21 -0.29
N ALA A 27 -14.66 -14.10 1.03
CA ALA A 27 -15.79 -14.71 1.71
C ALA A 27 -17.11 -13.94 1.51
N TYR A 28 -17.09 -12.74 0.93
CA TYR A 28 -18.26 -11.87 0.78
C TYR A 28 -18.41 -11.36 -0.66
N MET A 29 -19.57 -11.63 -1.29
CA MET A 29 -19.85 -11.25 -2.68
C MET A 29 -19.81 -9.74 -2.95
N GLN A 30 -20.07 -8.92 -1.93
CA GLN A 30 -20.11 -7.46 -2.03
C GLN A 30 -18.86 -6.76 -1.48
N VAL A 31 -17.76 -7.49 -1.24
CA VAL A 31 -16.50 -6.92 -0.76
C VAL A 31 -15.41 -7.18 -1.77
N GLU A 32 -14.75 -6.13 -2.23
CA GLU A 32 -13.62 -6.21 -3.15
C GLU A 32 -12.34 -5.77 -2.42
N PHE A 33 -11.30 -6.59 -2.50
CA PHE A 33 -9.96 -6.22 -2.03
C PHE A 33 -9.20 -5.49 -3.14
N LEU A 34 -8.70 -4.29 -2.85
CA LEU A 34 -7.97 -3.46 -3.81
C LEU A 34 -6.45 -3.55 -3.56
N PRO A 35 -5.67 -4.20 -4.44
CA PRO A 35 -4.24 -4.43 -4.25
C PRO A 35 -3.38 -3.20 -4.59
N VAL A 36 -3.63 -2.06 -3.95
CA VAL A 36 -2.93 -0.80 -4.24
C VAL A 36 -1.49 -0.72 -3.70
N PHE A 37 -1.09 -1.68 -2.86
CA PHE A 37 0.25 -1.74 -2.26
C PHE A 37 1.34 -1.76 -3.33
N ASP A 38 1.17 -2.58 -4.38
CA ASP A 38 2.16 -2.77 -5.43
C ASP A 38 2.39 -1.52 -6.28
N SER A 39 1.42 -0.60 -6.31
CA SER A 39 1.54 0.67 -7.03
C SER A 39 2.49 1.66 -6.35
N LEU A 40 2.75 1.46 -5.05
CA LEU A 40 3.49 2.42 -4.22
C LEU A 40 4.93 1.98 -3.94
N ILE A 41 5.27 0.71 -4.17
CA ILE A 41 6.59 0.16 -3.89
C ILE A 41 7.60 0.38 -5.02
N ASP A 42 8.87 0.41 -4.67
CA ASP A 42 10.01 0.34 -5.59
C ASP A 42 10.41 -1.12 -5.90
N GLN A 43 11.49 -1.28 -6.64
CA GLN A 43 12.04 -2.58 -7.05
C GLN A 43 12.58 -3.40 -5.86
N GLU A 44 12.83 -2.76 -4.72
CA GLU A 44 13.31 -3.37 -3.49
C GLU A 44 12.15 -3.68 -2.54
N GLY A 45 10.91 -3.47 -2.99
CA GLY A 45 9.69 -3.68 -2.23
C GLY A 45 9.51 -2.68 -1.08
N GLN A 46 10.15 -1.50 -1.14
CA GLN A 46 9.96 -0.41 -0.17
C GLN A 46 9.03 0.66 -0.73
N LEU A 47 8.35 1.42 0.12
CA LEU A 47 7.61 2.60 -0.32
C LEU A 47 8.60 3.56 -1.00
N LYS A 48 8.35 3.91 -2.26
CA LYS A 48 9.25 4.78 -3.04
C LYS A 48 9.54 6.06 -2.27
N LYS A 49 10.82 6.46 -2.23
CA LYS A 49 11.29 7.65 -1.49
C LYS A 49 10.53 8.92 -1.90
N GLU A 50 10.23 9.09 -3.18
CA GLU A 50 9.45 10.22 -3.72
C GLU A 50 7.97 10.20 -3.31
N TYR A 51 7.44 9.04 -2.89
CA TYR A 51 6.04 8.88 -2.48
C TYR A 51 5.83 9.04 -0.98
N THR A 52 6.86 9.35 -0.20
CA THR A 52 6.74 9.48 1.25
C THR A 52 7.46 10.71 1.80
N THR A 53 6.95 11.25 2.91
CA THR A 53 7.61 12.35 3.63
C THR A 53 8.49 11.86 4.78
N ASP A 54 8.19 10.70 5.33
CA ASP A 54 8.82 10.18 6.56
C ASP A 54 9.03 8.66 6.58
N GLY A 55 8.76 7.97 5.46
CA GLY A 55 8.81 6.52 5.32
C GLY A 55 7.50 5.80 5.61
N LEU A 56 6.42 6.51 6.00
CA LEU A 56 5.10 5.94 6.26
C LEU A 56 3.98 6.74 5.62
N HIS A 57 3.95 8.06 5.84
CA HIS A 57 2.93 8.94 5.26
C HIS A 57 3.25 9.25 3.81
N LEU A 58 2.22 9.35 2.97
CA LEU A 58 2.38 9.66 1.56
C LEU A 58 2.69 11.13 1.34
N SER A 59 3.59 11.40 0.39
CA SER A 59 3.78 12.72 -0.21
C SER A 59 2.61 13.05 -1.15
N VAL A 60 2.58 14.29 -1.67
CA VAL A 60 1.62 14.67 -2.72
C VAL A 60 1.72 13.74 -3.93
N THR A 61 2.93 13.42 -4.37
CA THR A 61 3.17 12.47 -5.46
C THR A 61 2.66 11.07 -5.13
N GLY A 62 2.86 10.61 -3.89
CA GLY A 62 2.32 9.33 -3.42
C GLY A 62 0.79 9.27 -3.49
N TYR A 63 0.10 10.34 -3.09
CA TYR A 63 -1.36 10.44 -3.20
C TYR A 63 -1.85 10.49 -4.66
N GLN A 64 -1.10 11.11 -5.57
CA GLN A 64 -1.43 11.08 -7.01
C GLN A 64 -1.41 9.66 -7.55
N VAL A 65 -0.40 8.86 -7.18
CA VAL A 65 -0.30 7.45 -7.60
C VAL A 65 -1.41 6.60 -6.98
N LEU A 66 -1.64 6.73 -5.67
CA LEU A 66 -2.75 6.03 -4.99
C LEU A 66 -4.09 6.36 -5.62
N THR A 67 -4.36 7.64 -5.88
CA THR A 67 -5.61 8.10 -6.50
C THR A 67 -5.76 7.53 -7.91
N LYS A 68 -4.68 7.48 -8.70
CA LYS A 68 -4.70 6.86 -10.03
C LYS A 68 -5.04 5.37 -9.95
N ALA A 69 -4.44 4.64 -9.00
CA ALA A 69 -4.70 3.21 -8.81
C ALA A 69 -6.15 2.94 -8.36
N LEU A 70 -6.74 3.85 -7.57
CA LEU A 70 -8.13 3.70 -7.10
C LEU A 70 -9.18 4.10 -8.15
N LYS A 71 -8.83 4.95 -9.12
CA LYS A 71 -9.78 5.44 -10.12
C LYS A 71 -10.45 4.33 -10.91
N ASP A 72 -9.70 3.27 -11.24
CA ASP A 72 -10.20 2.12 -12.02
C ASP A 72 -11.30 1.32 -11.29
N TYR A 73 -11.50 1.57 -9.99
CA TYR A 73 -12.51 0.91 -9.15
C TYR A 73 -13.66 1.82 -8.74
N LEU A 74 -13.54 3.14 -8.98
CA LEU A 74 -14.53 4.13 -8.57
C LEU A 74 -15.44 4.58 -9.73
N PHE A 75 -15.07 4.28 -10.97
CA PHE A 75 -15.74 4.69 -12.21
C PHE A 75 -15.60 3.62 -13.29
#